data_AF-A0A8T6W700-F1
#
_entry.id   AF-A0A8T6W700-F1
#
_cell.length_a   1.000
_cell.length_b   1.000
_cell.length_c   1.000
_cell.angle_alpha   90.00
_cell.angle_beta   90.00
_cell.angle_gamma   90.00
#
_symmetry.space_group_name_H-M   'P 1'
#
loop_
_entity.id
_entity.type
_entity.pdbx_description
1 polymer ?
#
loop_
_entity_poly.entity_id
_entity_poly.type
_entity_poly.pdbx_seq_one_letter_code
_entity_poly.pdbx_strand_id
1 'polypeptide(L)' 'TAEMTAKNKNSMLQDIEKGKRTEIDFINGAILNLGKRNGIKTPLNKVLTHLVRGLEANRLKVRAQL' A
#
# COMPACT_ATOMS: atom_id res chain seq x y z
N THR A 1 0.63 -20.91 2.06
CA THR A 1 0.03 -20.03 3.10
C THR A 1 1.00 -18.89 3.39
N ALA A 2 0.61 -17.87 4.16
CA ALA A 2 1.52 -16.79 4.56
C ALA A 2 2.81 -17.32 5.22
N GLU A 3 2.75 -18.47 5.89
CA GLU A 3 3.89 -19.16 6.50
C GLU A 3 4.93 -19.61 5.47
N MET A 4 4.50 -20.15 4.32
CA MET A 4 5.41 -20.62 3.26
C MET A 4 6.20 -19.48 2.63
N THR A 5 5.69 -18.24 2.69
CA THR A 5 6.33 -17.05 2.10
C THR A 5 6.77 -16.05 3.17
N ALA A 6 6.89 -16.47 4.44
CA ALA A 6 7.19 -15.55 5.54
C ALA A 6 8.54 -14.83 5.38
N LYS A 7 9.50 -15.47 4.70
CA LYS A 7 10.82 -14.88 4.39
C LYS A 7 10.80 -13.97 3.16
N ASN A 8 9.72 -13.96 2.38
CA ASN A 8 9.66 -13.19 1.14
C ASN A 8 9.44 -11.71 1.44
N LYS A 9 10.20 -10.88 0.73
CA LYS A 9 10.01 -9.43 0.76
C LYS A 9 9.18 -8.98 -0.43
N ASN A 10 7.93 -8.61 -0.20
CA ASN A 10 7.05 -8.17 -1.29
C ASN A 10 7.53 -6.84 -1.91
N SER A 11 7.09 -6.58 -3.14
CA SER A 11 7.40 -5.39 -3.96
C SER A 11 7.17 -4.09 -3.20
N MET A 12 5.99 -3.91 -2.61
CA MET A 12 5.62 -2.68 -1.93
C MET A 12 6.51 -2.37 -0.72
N LEU A 13 6.91 -3.38 0.06
CA LEU A 13 7.87 -3.20 1.15
C LEU A 13 9.24 -2.74 0.61
N GLN A 14 9.70 -3.34 -0.49
CA GLN A 14 10.95 -2.93 -1.14
C GLN A 14 10.87 -1.49 -1.68
N ASP A 15 9.72 -1.07 -2.22
CA ASP A 15 9.50 0.30 -2.70
C ASP A 15 9.57 1.30 -1.56
N ILE A 16 8.92 1.02 -0.42
CA ILE A 16 8.97 1.88 0.77
C ILE A 16 10.41 2.06 1.25
N GLU A 17 11.18 0.98 1.37
CA GLU A 17 12.58 1.05 1.82
C GLU A 17 13.49 1.78 0.85
N LYS A 18 13.24 1.63 -0.46
CA LYS A 18 13.97 2.36 -1.50
C LYS A 18 13.44 3.78 -1.67
N GLY A 19 12.44 4.23 -0.91
CA GLY A 19 11.80 5.53 -1.05
C GLY A 19 11.25 5.74 -2.47
N LYS A 20 10.47 4.77 -2.95
CA LYS A 20 9.74 4.81 -4.22
C LYS A 20 8.23 4.81 -3.95
N ARG A 21 7.46 5.21 -4.96
CA ARG A 21 6.00 4.99 -4.97
C ARG A 21 5.72 3.50 -5.04
N THR A 22 4.72 3.07 -4.29
CA THR A 22 4.20 1.70 -4.22
C THR A 22 3.01 1.54 -5.18
N GLU A 23 2.59 0.29 -5.39
CA GLU A 23 1.39 -0.06 -6.15
C GLU A 23 0.08 -0.06 -5.33
N ILE A 24 0.06 0.53 -4.12
CA ILE A 24 -1.09 0.49 -3.19
C ILE A 24 -2.41 0.94 -3.82
N ASP A 25 -2.34 1.92 -4.70
CA ASP A 25 -3.51 2.52 -5.35
C ASP A 25 -4.09 1.64 -6.46
N PHE A 26 -3.24 0.83 -7.10
CA PHE A 26 -3.65 -0.08 -8.16
C PHE A 26 -4.18 -1.41 -7.61
N ILE A 27 -3.74 -1.82 -6.42
CA ILE A 27 -4.22 -3.05 -5.77
C ILE A 27 -5.39 -2.73 -4.82
N ASN A 28 -5.11 -2.23 -3.62
CA ASN A 28 -6.15 -1.97 -2.61
C ASN A 28 -7.02 -0.76 -2.97
N GLY A 29 -6.42 0.28 -3.58
CA GLY A 29 -7.16 1.45 -4.05
C GLY A 29 -8.18 1.10 -5.13
N ALA A 30 -7.87 0.16 -6.03
CA ALA A 30 -8.82 -0.34 -7.02
C ALA A 30 -10.02 -1.03 -6.37
N ILE A 31 -9.80 -1.86 -5.34
CA ILE A 31 -10.89 -2.50 -4.58
C ILE A 31 -11.75 -1.44 -3.87
N LEU A 32 -11.12 -0.42 -3.28
CA LEU A 32 -11.85 0.69 -2.64
C LEU A 32 -12.74 1.43 -3.65
N ASN A 33 -12.22 1.70 -4.85
CA ASN A 33 -12.97 2.37 -5.91
C ASN A 33 -14.11 1.51 -6.45
N LEU A 34 -13.87 0.21 -6.66
CA LEU A 34 -14.90 -0.71 -7.11
C LEU A 34 -16.01 -0.87 -6.06
N GLY A 35 -15.64 -0.97 -4.77
CA GLY A 35 -16.61 -1.01 -3.67
C GLY A 35 -17.52 0.22 -3.66
N LYS A 36 -16.95 1.42 -3.80
CA LYS A 36 -17.74 2.66 -3.90
C LYS A 36 -18.71 2.64 -5.07
N ARG A 37 -18.27 2.20 -6.25
CA ARG A 37 -19.12 2.14 -7.46
C ARG A 37 -20.33 1.19 -7.31
N ASN A 38 -20.18 0.14 -6.51
CA ASN A 38 -21.20 -0.88 -6.31
C ASN A 38 -21.94 -0.76 -4.95
N GLY A 39 -21.70 0.30 -4.18
CA GLY A 39 -22.29 0.46 -2.85
C GLY A 39 -21.80 -0.56 -1.80
N ILE A 40 -20.68 -1.25 -2.05
CA ILE A 40 -20.10 -2.26 -1.15
C ILE A 40 -19.04 -1.60 -0.26
N LYS A 41 -19.21 -1.73 1.06
CA LYS A 41 -18.23 -1.23 2.03
C LYS A 41 -16.97 -2.09 2.01
N THR A 42 -15.80 -1.45 1.89
CA THR A 42 -14.49 -2.12 1.90
C THR A 42 -13.60 -1.56 3.01
N PRO A 43 -14.01 -1.66 4.29
CA PRO A 43 -13.37 -0.95 5.40
C PRO A 43 -11.89 -1.30 5.59
N LEU A 44 -11.53 -2.58 5.45
CA LEU A 44 -10.14 -3.01 5.59
C LEU A 44 -9.25 -2.48 4.46
N ASN A 45 -9.72 -2.57 3.20
CA ASN A 45 -8.99 -1.98 2.08
C ASN A 45 -8.81 -0.47 2.26
N LYS A 46 -9.85 0.23 2.76
CA LYS A 46 -9.73 1.65 3.08
C LYS A 46 -8.60 1.89 4.08
N VAL A 47 -8.62 1.23 5.24
CA VAL A 47 -7.60 1.43 6.28
C VAL A 47 -6.20 1.11 5.76
N LEU A 48 -6.02 -0.05 5.12
CA LEU A 48 -4.73 -0.49 4.59
C LEU A 48 -4.17 0.48 3.54
N THR A 49 -5.01 0.94 2.59
CA THR A 49 -4.59 1.95 1.60
C THR A 49 -4.10 3.23 2.26
N HIS A 50 -4.77 3.72 3.30
CA HIS A 50 -4.36 4.96 3.96
C HIS A 50 -3.08 4.80 4.77
N LEU A 51 -2.91 3.69 5.49
CA LEU A 51 -1.69 3.42 6.25
C LEU A 51 -0.46 3.33 5.34
N VAL A 52 -0.56 2.59 4.24
CA VAL A 52 0.56 2.46 3.30
C VAL A 52 0.88 3.77 2.60
N ARG A 53 -0.14 4.55 2.18
CA ARG A 53 0.07 5.91 1.65
C ARG A 53 0.81 6.80 2.65
N GLY A 54 0.50 6.68 3.94
CA GLY A 54 1.18 7.41 5.01
C GLY A 54 2.66 7.03 5.11
N LEU A 55 2.97 5.73 5.11
CA LEU A 55 4.35 5.22 5.13
C LEU A 55 5.14 5.65 3.89
N GLU A 56 4.54 5.52 2.71
CA GLU A 56 5.11 5.95 1.43
C GLU A 56 5.42 7.44 1.44
N ALA A 57 4.45 8.29 1.83
CA ALA A 57 4.64 9.73 1.89
C ALA A 57 5.75 10.13 2.88
N ASN A 58 5.83 9.47 4.04
CA ASN A 58 6.90 9.70 5.00
C ASN A 58 8.26 9.33 4.41
N ARG A 59 8.40 8.16 3.77
CA ARG A 59 9.67 7.73 3.17
C ARG A 59 10.12 8.59 2.01
N LEU A 60 9.21 9.03 1.14
CA LEU A 60 9.51 9.95 0.06
C LEU A 60 10.02 11.30 0.57
N LYS A 61 9.42 11.83 1.65
CA LYS A 61 9.88 13.06 2.30
C LYS A 61 11.30 12.92 2.85
N VAL A 62 11.58 11.84 3.59
CA VAL A 62 12.92 11.57 4.13
C VAL A 62 13.96 11.48 3.01
N ARG A 63 13.64 10.80 1.90
CA ARG A 63 14.55 10.69 0.75
C ARG A 63 14.81 12.03 0.06
N ALA A 64 13.83 12.90 -0.05
CA ALA A 64 13.99 14.21 -0.70
C ALA A 64 14.81 15.21 0.15
N GLN A 65 15.06 14.91 1.43
CA GLN A 65 15.87 15.71 2.34
C GLN A 65 17.34 15.25 2.41
N LEU A 66 17.70 14.19 1.70
CA LEU A 66 19.05 13.64 1.54
C LEU A 66 19.60 14.01 0.17
#